data_AF-A0A3B8I056-F1
#
_entry.id   AF-A0A3B8I056-F1
#
_cell.length_a   1.000
_cell.length_b   1.000
_cell.length_c   1.000
_cell.angle_alpha   90.00
_cell.angle_beta   90.00
_cell.angle_gamma   90.00
#
_symmetry.space_group_name_H-M   'P 1'
#
loop_
_entity.id
_entity.type
_entity.pdbx_description
1 polymer ?
#
loop_
_entity_poly.entity_id
_entity_poly.type
_entity_poly.pdbx_seq_one_letter_code
_entity_poly.pdbx_strand_id
1 'polypeptide(L)'
;MELSLDNIQAQIHPSWYSAAEELLPLVGPIVWPYEGTVQADILVDEEWEVLIQLENDKVLSFSCTCGDESPICIHVVAVLLKLQLEQE
;
A
#
# COMPACT_ATOMS: atom_id res chain seq x y z
N MET A 1 11.78 9.65 0.89
CA MET A 1 10.91 9.71 -0.29
C MET A 1 9.55 10.12 0.23
N GLU A 2 9.05 11.30 -0.12
CA GLU A 2 7.73 11.74 0.30
C GLU A 2 6.72 11.18 -0.71
N LEU A 3 5.93 10.17 -0.35
CA LEU A 3 4.84 9.66 -1.19
C LEU A 3 3.53 10.35 -0.77
N SER A 4 2.71 10.73 -1.74
CA SER A 4 1.38 11.32 -1.53
C SER A 4 0.36 10.46 -2.24
N LEU A 5 -0.77 10.17 -1.57
CA LEU A 5 -1.82 9.30 -2.09
C LEU A 5 -2.37 9.78 -3.43
N ASP A 6 -2.52 11.10 -3.60
CA ASP A 6 -3.02 11.73 -4.83
C ASP A 6 -2.13 11.50 -6.07
N ASN A 7 -0.88 11.08 -5.87
CA ASN A 7 0.08 10.98 -6.96
C ASN A 7 1.00 9.75 -6.84
N ILE A 8 0.51 8.66 -6.24
CA ILE A 8 1.26 7.40 -6.10
C ILE A 8 1.73 6.90 -7.48
N GLN A 9 0.85 6.96 -8.48
CA GLN A 9 1.11 6.44 -9.83
C GLN A 9 2.31 7.11 -10.52
N ALA A 10 2.54 8.40 -10.29
CA ALA A 10 3.68 9.12 -10.89
C ALA A 10 5.00 8.92 -10.11
N GLN A 11 4.91 8.42 -8.87
CA GLN A 11 6.04 8.28 -7.95
C GLN A 11 6.57 6.84 -7.87
N ILE A 12 5.82 5.88 -8.41
CA ILE A 12 6.18 4.46 -8.45
C ILE A 12 6.47 4.07 -9.91
N HIS A 13 7.43 3.16 -10.10
CA HIS A 13 7.79 2.71 -11.44
C HIS A 13 6.58 2.04 -12.15
N PRO A 14 6.31 2.35 -13.44
CA PRO A 14 5.10 1.87 -14.13
C PRO A 14 4.93 0.35 -14.13
N SER A 15 6.03 -0.41 -14.13
CA SER A 15 5.97 -1.87 -14.09
C SER A 15 5.46 -2.44 -12.76
N TRP A 16 5.49 -1.67 -11.68
CA TRP A 16 4.95 -2.08 -10.38
C TRP A 16 3.48 -1.70 -10.24
N TYR A 17 3.04 -0.68 -10.97
CA TYR A 17 1.64 -0.26 -10.98
C TYR A 17 0.74 -1.35 -11.57
N SER A 18 1.04 -1.84 -12.79
CA SER A 18 0.23 -2.90 -13.42
C SER A 18 0.21 -4.18 -12.59
N ALA A 19 1.33 -4.54 -11.96
CA ALA A 19 1.39 -5.72 -11.12
C ALA A 19 0.62 -5.54 -9.80
N ALA A 20 0.64 -4.34 -9.21
CA ALA A 20 -0.11 -4.03 -8.00
C ALA A 20 -1.63 -3.95 -8.25
N GLU A 21 -2.06 -3.52 -9.44
CA GLU A 21 -3.48 -3.56 -9.85
C GLU A 21 -4.04 -4.98 -9.84
N GLU A 22 -3.24 -5.98 -10.25
CA GLU A 22 -3.63 -7.39 -10.19
C GLU A 22 -3.82 -7.88 -8.74
N LEU A 23 -3.17 -7.25 -7.76
CA LEU A 23 -3.29 -7.58 -6.35
C LEU A 23 -4.45 -6.87 -5.64
N LEU A 24 -5.03 -5.80 -6.21
CA LEU A 24 -6.12 -5.04 -5.58
C LEU A 24 -7.29 -5.91 -5.07
N PRO A 25 -7.77 -6.94 -5.81
CA PRO A 25 -8.85 -7.81 -5.34
C PRO A 25 -8.44 -8.69 -4.14
N LEU A 26 -7.13 -8.85 -3.91
CA LEU A 26 -6.53 -9.70 -2.88
C LEU A 26 -6.16 -8.91 -1.64
N VAL A 27 -6.14 -7.58 -1.73
CA VAL A 27 -6.02 -6.70 -0.58
C VAL A 27 -7.33 -6.78 0.22
N GLY A 28 -7.23 -7.24 1.46
CA GLY A 28 -8.30 -7.30 2.44
C GLY A 28 -8.85 -5.92 2.79
N PRO A 29 -9.89 -5.85 3.65
CA PRO A 29 -10.44 -4.57 4.08
C PRO A 29 -9.37 -3.70 4.75
N ILE A 30 -9.37 -2.42 4.41
CA ILE A 30 -8.51 -1.42 5.02
C ILE A 30 -9.07 -1.10 6.40
N VAL A 31 -8.23 -1.22 7.42
CA VAL A 31 -8.58 -0.84 8.80
C VAL A 31 -7.70 0.31 9.27
N TRP A 32 -8.29 1.20 10.08
CA TRP A 32 -7.63 2.39 10.64
C TRP A 32 -7.42 2.24 12.15
N PRO A 33 -6.39 1.48 12.57
CA PRO A 33 -6.24 1.14 13.98
C PRO A 33 -5.89 2.35 14.87
N TYR A 34 -5.11 3.35 14.41
CA TYR A 34 -4.70 4.54 15.19
C TYR A 34 -4.26 5.71 14.29
N GLU A 35 -4.61 6.96 14.64
CA GLU A 35 -4.09 8.24 14.08
C GLU A 35 -3.40 8.15 12.70
N GLY A 36 -4.17 7.89 11.64
CA GLY A 36 -3.65 7.90 10.27
C GLY A 36 -2.85 6.66 9.87
N THR A 37 -2.72 5.64 10.72
CA THR A 37 -2.16 4.34 10.34
C THR A 37 -3.24 3.47 9.70
N VAL A 38 -2.90 2.88 8.57
CA VAL A 38 -3.65 1.89 7.82
C VAL A 38 -3.01 0.53 8.02
N GLN A 39 -3.84 -0.48 8.21
CA GLN A 39 -3.46 -1.87 8.14
C GLN A 39 -4.31 -2.58 7.10
N ALA A 40 -3.68 -3.41 6.29
CA ALA A 40 -4.35 -4.26 5.32
C ALA A 40 -3.59 -5.57 5.16
N ASP A 41 -4.35 -6.65 5.00
CA ASP A 41 -3.80 -7.97 4.68
C ASP A 41 -3.81 -8.17 3.17
N ILE A 42 -2.84 -8.91 2.64
CA ILE A 42 -2.84 -9.37 1.26
C ILE A 42 -2.86 -10.89 1.27
N LEU A 43 -3.87 -11.45 0.61
CA LEU A 43 -4.16 -12.88 0.58
C LEU A 43 -3.58 -13.52 -0.69
N VAL A 44 -2.27 -13.81 -0.72
CA VAL A 44 -1.64 -14.47 -1.87
C VAL A 44 -0.67 -15.53 -1.38
N ASP A 45 -1.02 -16.80 -1.55
CA ASP A 45 -0.31 -18.00 -1.06
C ASP A 45 -0.08 -18.03 0.48
N GLU A 46 0.37 -16.94 1.08
CA GLU A 46 0.54 -16.64 2.50
C GLU A 46 -0.10 -15.27 2.84
N GLU A 47 -0.61 -15.10 4.06
CA GLU A 47 -1.19 -13.84 4.52
C GLU A 47 -0.05 -12.86 4.87
N TRP A 48 0.06 -11.75 4.11
CA TRP A 48 1.01 -10.69 4.42
C TRP A 48 0.32 -9.48 5.01
N GLU A 49 0.90 -8.95 6.08
CA GLU A 49 0.43 -7.74 6.73
C GLU A 49 1.17 -6.54 6.13
N VAL A 50 0.41 -5.53 5.76
CA VAL A 50 0.92 -4.24 5.29
C VAL A 50 0.43 -3.16 6.25
N LEU A 51 1.37 -2.40 6.80
CA LEU A 51 1.09 -1.23 7.63
C LEU A 51 1.57 0.02 6.91
N ILE A 52 0.74 1.06 6.85
CA ILE A 52 1.06 2.35 6.22
C ILE A 52 0.69 3.45 7.18
N GLN A 53 1.65 4.30 7.55
CA GLN A 53 1.40 5.47 8.35
C GLN A 53 1.19 6.68 7.45
N LEU A 54 0.05 7.35 7.62
CA LEU A 54 -0.34 8.54 6.87
C LEU A 54 -0.48 9.76 7.78
N GLU A 55 -0.16 10.93 7.23
CA GLU A 55 -0.47 12.23 7.80
C GLU A 55 -0.90 13.18 6.68
N ASN A 56 -2.15 13.67 6.73
CA ASN A 56 -2.72 14.54 5.69
C ASN A 56 -2.49 13.98 4.26
N ASP A 57 -2.85 12.71 4.04
CA ASP A 57 -2.71 11.99 2.76
C ASP A 57 -1.27 11.81 2.25
N LYS A 58 -0.28 12.08 3.12
CA LYS A 58 1.13 11.77 2.89
C LYS A 58 1.52 10.51 3.61
N VAL A 59 2.23 9.63 2.91
CA VAL A 59 2.83 8.43 3.49
C VAL A 59 4.09 8.82 4.23
N LEU A 60 4.06 8.67 5.56
CA LEU A 60 5.19 8.90 6.43
C LEU A 60 6.11 7.67 6.50
N SER A 61 5.50 6.51 6.63
CA SER A 61 6.20 5.23 6.71
C SER A 61 5.30 4.10 6.22
N PHE A 62 5.91 2.99 5.85
CA PHE A 62 5.20 1.76 5.53
C PHE A 62 6.06 0.55 5.89
N SER A 63 5.42 -0.58 6.12
CA SER A 63 6.09 -1.86 6.35
C SER A 63 5.26 -3.00 5.78
N CYS A 64 5.92 -4.06 5.33
CA CYS A 64 5.27 -5.25 4.81
C CYS A 64 6.02 -6.50 5.29
N THR A 65 5.29 -7.56 5.62
CA THR A 65 5.87 -8.83 6.11
C THR A 65 6.31 -9.79 5.00
N CYS A 66 6.26 -9.39 3.72
CA CYS A 66 6.55 -10.28 2.59
C CYS A 66 8.03 -10.66 2.41
N GLY A 67 8.93 -10.15 3.25
CA GLY A 67 10.36 -10.51 3.24
C GLY A 67 11.17 -9.94 2.05
N ASP A 68 10.61 -9.00 1.29
CA ASP A 68 11.32 -8.31 0.21
C ASP A 68 12.31 -7.28 0.80
N GLU A 69 13.54 -7.27 0.30
CA GLU A 69 14.60 -6.34 0.73
C GLU A 69 14.49 -4.96 0.03
N SER A 70 13.58 -4.84 -0.93
CA SER A 70 13.33 -3.60 -1.67
C SER A 70 12.78 -2.50 -0.75
N PRO A 71 13.11 -1.23 -1.00
CA PRO A 71 12.64 -0.10 -0.18
C PRO A 71 11.12 0.09 -0.23
N ILE A 72 10.44 -0.45 -1.25
CA ILE A 72 8.99 -0.57 -1.38
C ILE A 72 8.71 -1.84 -2.18
N CYS A 73 7.72 -2.63 -1.77
CA CYS A 73 7.33 -3.86 -2.44
C CYS A 73 5.94 -3.72 -3.07
N ILE A 74 5.61 -4.63 -3.99
CA ILE A 74 4.34 -4.63 -4.73
C ILE A 74 3.10 -4.65 -3.81
N HIS A 75 3.21 -5.27 -2.63
CA HIS A 75 2.16 -5.31 -1.61
C HIS A 75 1.83 -3.93 -1.05
N VAL A 76 2.87 -3.17 -0.68
CA VAL A 76 2.71 -1.79 -0.23
C VAL A 76 2.07 -0.96 -1.34
N VAL A 77 2.51 -1.13 -2.59
CA VAL A 77 1.91 -0.43 -3.73
C VAL A 77 0.42 -0.77 -3.87
N ALA A 78 0.05 -2.04 -3.78
CA ALA A 78 -1.35 -2.47 -3.90
C ALA A 78 -2.24 -1.85 -2.81
N VAL A 79 -1.77 -1.79 -1.57
CA VAL A 79 -2.52 -1.15 -0.46
C VAL A 79 -2.60 0.36 -0.65
N LEU A 80 -1.52 1.01 -1.07
CA LEU A 80 -1.52 2.43 -1.40
C LEU A 80 -2.52 2.77 -2.50
N LEU A 81 -2.61 1.94 -3.54
CA LEU A 81 -3.59 2.11 -4.63
C LEU A 81 -5.02 1.90 -4.15
N LYS A 82 -5.25 0.89 -3.31
CA LYS A 82 -6.58 0.67 -2.72
C LYS A 82 -7.01 1.85 -1.84
N LEU A 83 -6.09 2.37 -1.03
CA LEU A 83 -6.32 3.57 -0.22
C LEU A 83 -6.71 4.77 -1.09
N GLN A 84 -5.99 5.00 -2.19
CA GLN A 84 -6.31 6.06 -3.13
C GLN A 84 -7.74 5.90 -3.69
N LEU A 85 -8.11 4.69 -4.10
CA LEU A 85 -9.44 4.39 -4.64
C LEU A 85 -10.57 4.51 -3.61
N GLU A 86 -10.31 4.25 -2.32
CA GLU A 86 -11.31 4.40 -1.25
C GLU A 86 -11.49 5.86 -0.79
N GLN A 87 -10.57 6.76 -1.15
CA GLN A 87 -10.66 8.19 -0.85
C GLN A 87 -11.40 9.00 -1.94
N GLU A 88 -11.60 8.44 -3.14
CA GLU A 88 -12.38 9.03 -4.26
C GLU A 88 -13.89 8.80 -4.14
#